data_AF-A0A2T0SAD6-F1
#
_entry.id   AF-A0A2T0SAD6-F1
#
_cell.length_a   1.000
_cell.length_b   1.000
_cell.length_c   1.000
_cell.angle_alpha   90.00
_cell.angle_beta   90.00
_cell.angle_gamma   90.00
#
_symmetry.space_group_name_H-M   'P 1'
#
loop_
_entity.id
_entity.type
_entity.pdbx_description
1 polymer ?
#
loop_
_entity_poly.entity_id
_entity_poly.type
_entity_poly.pdbx_seq_one_letter_code
_entity_poly.pdbx_strand_id
1 'polypeptide(L)'
;MRVIYLLGAFLWPFASLAQTNPIRKQIDALFRQASAKPQVLLLGTFHFAGEQVDVNTTSADLRVNMLSPSRQAQIAEVLDHIARFKPTKIAVEAAPNAKKYIDSVYRAYRKGHFQGDKRVRMDDELYQIGFKLADRFGHSELFPIDAQPFRIRFSPADSLIMFTKYDQQTDTSFAYWDKQYSAYSRLQDLLKYNSTLGEYLRFLNEEATHARSIGRWLVTTKRGTNREPIGADGFISRYYNRNLRIYSNLQRLVTSLGWSSLAAH
;
A
#
# COMPACT_ATOMS: atom_id res chain seq x y z
N MET A 1 3.91 21.65 23.30
CA MET A 1 5.38 21.58 23.39
C MET A 1 5.96 22.27 22.17
N ARG A 2 6.72 23.35 22.34
CA ARG A 2 7.45 24.02 21.24
C ARG A 2 8.85 23.42 21.20
N VAL A 3 9.18 22.70 20.13
CA VAL A 3 10.50 22.09 19.94
C VAL A 3 11.26 22.95 18.93
N ILE A 4 12.42 23.47 19.32
CA ILE A 4 13.34 24.17 18.42
C ILE A 4 14.34 23.13 17.92
N TYR A 5 14.32 22.85 16.63
CA TYR A 5 15.39 22.12 15.96
C TYR A 5 16.44 23.13 15.49
N LEU A 6 17.62 23.10 16.09
CA LEU A 6 18.79 23.81 15.55
C LEU A 6 19.46 22.91 14.52
N LEU A 7 19.09 23.07 13.25
CA LEU A 7 19.95 22.66 12.14
C LEU A 7 21.09 23.67 12.10
N GLY A 8 22.31 23.24 12.44
CA GLY A 8 23.49 24.08 12.36
C GLY A 8 23.62 24.67 10.96
N ALA A 9 23.35 25.96 10.83
CA ALA A 9 23.54 26.70 9.60
C ALA A 9 25.05 26.84 9.37
N PHE A 10 25.60 26.10 8.41
CA PHE A 10 26.89 26.42 7.85
C PHE A 10 26.77 27.78 7.15
N LEU A 11 27.39 28.81 7.75
CA LEU A 11 27.56 30.12 7.15
C LEU A 11 28.41 29.97 5.88
N TRP A 12 27.77 29.93 4.71
CA TRP A 12 28.45 29.97 3.43
C TRP A 12 28.73 31.44 3.07
N PRO A 13 29.97 31.84 2.75
CA PRO A 13 30.25 33.19 2.26
C PRO A 13 29.52 33.44 0.93
N PHE A 14 28.80 34.56 0.86
CA PHE A 14 27.94 35.02 -0.24
C PHE A 14 28.68 35.41 -1.55
N ALA A 15 29.86 34.84 -1.83
CA ALA A 15 30.69 35.22 -2.98
C ALA A 15 30.57 34.26 -4.20
N SER A 16 29.71 33.24 -4.16
CA SER A 16 29.60 32.21 -5.21
C SER A 16 28.35 32.29 -6.11
N LEU A 17 27.51 33.31 -5.96
CA LEU A 17 26.18 33.35 -6.59
C LEU A 17 26.19 33.60 -8.12
N ALA A 18 27.28 34.12 -8.69
CA ALA A 18 27.33 34.43 -10.13
C ALA A 18 27.77 33.23 -11.01
N GLN A 19 28.73 32.41 -10.55
CA GLN A 19 29.24 31.24 -11.29
C GLN A 19 28.36 29.99 -11.17
N THR A 20 27.46 29.93 -10.19
CA THR A 20 26.58 28.78 -9.97
C THR A 20 25.37 28.73 -10.92
N ASN A 21 25.03 29.82 -11.61
CA ASN A 21 23.86 29.89 -12.49
C ASN A 21 23.92 28.95 -13.71
N PRO A 22 25.03 28.88 -14.49
CA PRO A 22 25.12 27.95 -15.62
C PRO A 22 25.22 26.48 -15.19
N ILE A 23 25.99 26.16 -14.14
CA ILE A 23 26.09 24.80 -13.60
C ILE A 23 24.74 24.35 -13.03
N ARG A 24 24.04 25.21 -12.29
CA ARG A 24 22.69 24.95 -11.79
C ARG A 24 21.70 24.73 -12.92
N LYS A 25 21.76 25.51 -14.01
CA LYS A 25 20.93 25.28 -15.20
C LYS A 25 21.26 23.96 -15.88
N GLN A 26 22.53 23.55 -15.92
CA GLN A 26 22.93 22.24 -16.44
C GLN A 26 22.40 21.11 -15.56
N ILE A 27 22.54 21.21 -14.22
CA ILE A 27 21.96 20.26 -13.26
C ILE A 27 20.44 20.20 -13.43
N ASP A 28 19.76 21.33 -13.48
CA ASP A 28 18.32 21.40 -13.71
C ASP A 28 17.94 20.77 -15.05
N ALA A 29 18.72 21.01 -16.11
CA ALA A 29 18.48 20.45 -17.44
C ALA A 29 18.57 18.92 -17.46
N LEU A 30 19.44 18.31 -16.63
CA LEU A 30 19.50 16.85 -16.46
C LEU A 30 18.17 16.26 -15.97
N PHE A 31 17.39 17.03 -15.19
CA PHE A 31 16.13 16.58 -14.60
C PHE A 31 14.88 17.20 -15.23
N ARG A 32 15.01 18.16 -16.16
CA ARG A 32 13.90 18.82 -16.87
C ARG A 32 13.39 18.07 -18.10
N GLN A 33 13.99 16.94 -18.47
CA GLN A 33 13.57 16.20 -19.67
C GLN A 33 12.11 15.73 -19.53
N ALA A 34 11.22 16.39 -20.26
CA ALA A 34 9.79 16.10 -20.30
C ALA A 34 9.54 14.84 -21.13
N SER A 35 9.84 13.69 -20.54
CA SER A 35 9.34 12.41 -21.03
C SER A 35 7.95 12.16 -20.46
N ALA A 36 7.10 11.49 -21.23
CA ALA A 36 5.75 11.13 -20.78
C ALA A 36 5.86 10.30 -19.47
N LYS A 37 5.38 10.88 -18.37
CA LYS A 37 5.36 10.22 -17.06
C LYS A 37 4.29 9.13 -17.06
N PRO A 38 4.56 7.96 -16.47
CA PRO A 38 3.52 6.95 -16.28
C PRO A 38 2.40 7.53 -15.42
N GLN A 39 1.15 7.29 -15.82
CA GLN A 39 -0.01 7.56 -14.97
C GLN A 39 -0.28 6.33 -14.12
N VAL A 40 -0.50 6.52 -12.82
CA VAL A 40 -0.79 5.45 -11.86
C VAL A 40 -2.06 5.80 -11.10
N LEU A 41 -3.02 4.89 -11.12
CA LEU A 41 -4.18 4.90 -10.24
C LEU A 41 -3.92 3.91 -9.10
N LEU A 42 -3.71 4.42 -7.90
CA LEU A 42 -3.65 3.58 -6.69
C LEU A 42 -5.08 3.44 -6.14
N LEU A 43 -5.52 2.20 -5.97
CA LEU A 43 -6.83 1.88 -5.41
C LEU A 43 -6.63 1.02 -4.16
N GLY A 44 -6.80 1.62 -2.99
CA GLY A 44 -6.92 0.89 -1.72
C GLY A 44 -8.23 0.12 -1.66
N THR A 45 -8.17 -1.13 -1.25
CA THR A 45 -9.34 -2.00 -1.04
C THR A 45 -9.27 -2.60 0.37
N PHE A 46 -10.35 -3.28 0.77
CA PHE A 46 -10.34 -4.24 1.87
C PHE A 46 -10.31 -5.66 1.29
N HIS A 47 -10.00 -6.66 2.12
CA HIS A 47 -10.07 -8.06 1.71
C HIS A 47 -11.53 -8.50 1.56
N PHE A 48 -11.99 -8.69 0.33
CA PHE A 48 -13.38 -9.00 0.01
C PHE A 48 -13.78 -10.38 0.54
N ALA A 49 -12.87 -11.34 0.46
CA ALA A 49 -13.03 -12.69 1.01
C ALA A 49 -12.72 -12.78 2.52
N GLY A 50 -12.49 -11.65 3.19
CA GLY A 50 -12.06 -11.56 4.59
C GLY A 50 -10.55 -11.77 4.79
N GLU A 51 -10.06 -11.43 5.98
CA GLU A 51 -8.66 -11.70 6.36
C GLU A 51 -8.44 -13.21 6.50
N GLN A 52 -7.58 -13.78 5.66
CA GLN A 52 -7.26 -15.22 5.71
C GLN A 52 -6.11 -15.56 6.66
N VAL A 53 -5.33 -14.56 7.09
CA VAL A 53 -4.00 -14.79 7.69
C VAL A 53 -3.95 -14.53 9.20
N ASP A 54 -4.90 -13.80 9.78
CA ASP A 54 -5.02 -13.66 11.23
C ASP A 54 -6.49 -13.86 11.65
N VAL A 55 -6.68 -14.46 12.82
CA VAL A 55 -7.97 -14.92 13.36
C VAL A 55 -9.03 -13.81 13.25
N ASN A 56 -9.89 -13.92 12.23
CA ASN A 56 -11.25 -13.40 12.12
C ASN A 56 -11.53 -12.15 12.99
N THR A 57 -10.85 -11.04 12.70
CA THR A 57 -10.97 -9.77 13.44
C THR A 57 -12.34 -9.13 13.25
N THR A 58 -12.94 -9.31 12.08
CA THR A 58 -14.32 -8.92 11.78
C THR A 58 -15.29 -10.00 12.26
N SER A 59 -16.24 -9.62 13.10
CA SER A 59 -17.30 -10.49 13.57
C SER A 59 -18.13 -11.06 12.40
N ALA A 60 -18.64 -12.28 12.55
CA ALA A 60 -19.29 -13.02 11.45
C ALA A 60 -20.55 -12.30 10.90
N ASP A 61 -21.22 -11.52 11.73
CA ASP A 61 -22.37 -10.67 11.41
C ASP A 61 -22.01 -9.42 10.59
N LEU A 62 -20.73 -9.02 10.57
CA LEU A 62 -20.23 -7.89 9.78
C LEU A 62 -19.53 -8.32 8.49
N ARG A 63 -19.71 -9.57 8.07
CA ARG A 63 -19.18 -10.08 6.80
C ARG A 63 -20.04 -9.63 5.63
N VAL A 64 -19.40 -9.05 4.61
CA VAL A 64 -20.08 -8.63 3.39
C VAL A 64 -20.11 -9.78 2.39
N ASN A 65 -21.30 -10.22 1.98
CA ASN A 65 -21.44 -11.21 0.91
C ASN A 65 -21.22 -10.56 -0.45
N MET A 66 -19.98 -10.63 -0.94
CA MET A 66 -19.58 -10.04 -2.22
C MET A 66 -20.20 -10.72 -3.44
N LEU A 67 -20.73 -11.94 -3.31
CA LEU A 67 -21.41 -12.66 -4.40
C LEU A 67 -22.91 -12.36 -4.49
N SER A 68 -23.47 -11.61 -3.52
CA SER A 68 -24.88 -11.23 -3.56
C SER A 68 -25.20 -10.38 -4.80
N PRO A 69 -26.42 -10.47 -5.38
CA PRO A 69 -26.79 -9.69 -6.58
C PRO A 69 -26.56 -8.18 -6.42
N SER A 70 -26.91 -7.63 -5.25
CA SER A 70 -26.68 -6.21 -4.92
C SER A 70 -25.19 -5.84 -4.94
N ARG A 71 -24.32 -6.66 -4.32
CA ARG A 71 -22.87 -6.40 -4.34
C ARG A 71 -22.26 -6.62 -5.73
N GLN A 72 -22.73 -7.58 -6.51
CA GLN A 72 -22.29 -7.78 -7.89
C GLN A 72 -22.61 -6.56 -8.77
N ALA A 73 -23.79 -5.94 -8.60
CA ALA A 73 -24.13 -4.69 -9.29
C ALA A 73 -23.21 -3.53 -8.87
N GLN A 74 -22.93 -3.38 -7.58
CA GLN A 74 -21.99 -2.35 -7.09
C GLN A 74 -20.55 -2.59 -7.57
N ILE A 75 -20.10 -3.85 -7.67
CA ILE A 75 -18.80 -4.20 -8.25
C ILE A 75 -18.75 -3.79 -9.72
N ALA A 76 -19.83 -4.01 -10.49
CA ALA A 76 -19.90 -3.58 -11.88
C ALA A 76 -19.77 -2.06 -12.02
N GLU A 77 -20.45 -1.28 -11.18
CA GLU A 77 -20.35 0.19 -11.14
C GLU A 77 -18.91 0.65 -10.81
N VAL A 78 -18.27 0.03 -9.82
CA VAL A 78 -16.87 0.32 -9.47
C VAL A 78 -15.93 0.04 -10.65
N LEU A 79 -16.12 -1.10 -11.33
CA LEU A 79 -15.33 -1.45 -12.52
C LEU A 79 -15.56 -0.45 -13.67
N ASP A 80 -16.79 0.04 -13.86
CA ASP A 80 -17.10 1.06 -14.88
C ASP A 80 -16.38 2.38 -14.57
N HIS A 81 -16.35 2.77 -13.29
CA HIS A 81 -15.61 3.96 -12.86
C HIS A 81 -14.10 3.83 -13.09
N ILE A 82 -13.51 2.68 -12.75
CA ILE A 82 -12.07 2.41 -12.96
C ILE A 82 -11.74 2.32 -14.45
N ALA A 83 -12.63 1.76 -15.27
CA ALA A 83 -12.42 1.61 -16.71
C ALA A 83 -12.19 2.95 -17.44
N ARG A 84 -12.70 4.06 -16.90
CA ARG A 84 -12.43 5.41 -17.45
C ARG A 84 -10.94 5.78 -17.44
N PHE A 85 -10.15 5.19 -16.53
CA PHE A 85 -8.71 5.37 -16.48
C PHE A 85 -7.98 4.65 -17.63
N LYS A 86 -8.63 3.69 -18.30
CA LYS A 86 -8.06 2.89 -19.40
C LYS A 86 -6.72 2.23 -19.02
N PRO A 87 -6.67 1.42 -17.95
CA PRO A 87 -5.43 0.82 -17.48
C PRO A 87 -4.80 -0.06 -18.56
N THR A 88 -3.52 0.17 -18.85
CA THR A 88 -2.72 -0.67 -19.78
C THR A 88 -2.02 -1.83 -19.06
N LYS A 89 -1.93 -1.76 -17.73
CA LYS A 89 -1.42 -2.81 -16.84
C LYS A 89 -2.24 -2.80 -15.55
N ILE A 90 -2.44 -3.98 -14.97
CA ILE A 90 -3.10 -4.15 -13.67
C ILE A 90 -2.11 -4.84 -12.74
N ALA A 91 -1.63 -4.09 -11.75
CA ALA A 91 -0.79 -4.63 -10.70
C ALA A 91 -1.63 -5.04 -9.48
N VAL A 92 -1.29 -6.15 -8.85
CA VAL A 92 -2.08 -6.75 -7.76
C VAL A 92 -1.22 -7.06 -6.54
N GLU A 93 -1.80 -6.96 -5.35
CA GLU A 93 -1.14 -7.30 -4.08
C GLU A 93 -1.03 -8.82 -3.90
N ALA A 94 -0.18 -9.43 -4.74
CA ALA A 94 0.23 -10.81 -4.58
C ALA A 94 1.74 -10.92 -4.82
N ALA A 95 2.37 -11.92 -4.20
CA ALA A 95 3.81 -12.09 -4.27
C ALA A 95 4.27 -12.41 -5.71
N PRO A 96 5.40 -11.86 -6.20
CA PRO A 96 5.90 -12.11 -7.55
C PRO A 96 6.10 -13.59 -7.88
N ASN A 97 6.46 -14.42 -6.90
CA ASN A 97 6.58 -15.87 -7.08
C ASN A 97 5.23 -16.57 -7.37
N ALA A 98 4.10 -15.92 -7.10
CA ALA A 98 2.77 -16.41 -7.45
C ALA A 98 2.40 -16.17 -8.92
N LYS A 99 3.24 -15.48 -9.72
CA LYS A 99 2.94 -15.12 -11.12
C LYS A 99 2.44 -16.31 -11.95
N LYS A 100 3.18 -17.43 -11.97
CA LYS A 100 2.79 -18.62 -12.74
C LYS A 100 1.40 -19.15 -12.34
N TYR A 101 1.11 -19.10 -11.04
CA TYR A 101 -0.18 -19.53 -10.51
C TYR A 101 -1.30 -18.55 -10.91
N ILE A 102 -1.10 -17.24 -10.71
CA ILE A 102 -2.09 -16.21 -11.09
C ILE A 102 -2.39 -16.26 -12.59
N ASP A 103 -1.36 -16.39 -13.43
CA ASP A 103 -1.54 -16.54 -14.88
C ASP A 103 -2.36 -17.77 -15.24
N SER A 104 -2.17 -18.88 -14.52
CA SER A 104 -2.90 -20.12 -14.73
C SER A 104 -4.38 -19.96 -14.39
N VAL A 105 -4.69 -19.44 -13.20
CA VAL A 105 -6.08 -19.28 -12.76
C VAL A 105 -6.80 -18.17 -13.54
N TYR A 106 -6.10 -17.11 -13.93
CA TYR A 106 -6.66 -16.07 -14.79
C TYR A 106 -6.98 -16.59 -16.19
N ARG A 107 -6.10 -17.40 -16.81
CA ARG A 107 -6.43 -18.08 -18.08
C ARG A 107 -7.63 -19.01 -17.96
N ALA A 108 -7.76 -19.73 -16.84
CA ALA A 108 -8.93 -20.58 -16.60
C ALA A 108 -10.20 -19.74 -16.38
N TYR A 109 -10.09 -18.61 -15.68
CA TYR A 109 -11.17 -17.63 -15.51
C TYR A 109 -11.68 -17.11 -16.86
N ARG A 110 -10.78 -16.68 -17.75
CA ARG A 110 -11.16 -16.20 -19.10
C ARG A 110 -11.85 -17.25 -19.97
N LYS A 111 -11.64 -18.53 -19.68
CA LYS A 111 -12.33 -19.66 -20.34
C LYS A 111 -13.65 -20.03 -19.66
N GLY A 112 -14.03 -19.35 -18.58
CA GLY A 112 -15.21 -19.70 -17.78
C GLY A 112 -15.04 -20.95 -16.92
N HIS A 113 -13.81 -21.44 -16.73
CA HIS A 113 -13.52 -22.71 -16.05
C HIS A 113 -12.98 -22.55 -14.62
N PHE A 114 -12.80 -21.32 -14.13
CA PHE A 114 -12.28 -21.08 -12.78
C PHE A 114 -13.39 -20.60 -11.85
N GLN A 115 -13.76 -21.44 -10.87
CA GLN A 115 -14.76 -21.13 -9.83
C GLN A 115 -14.11 -20.85 -8.47
N GLY A 116 -12.84 -20.45 -8.48
CA GLY A 116 -12.03 -20.24 -7.27
C GLY A 116 -11.37 -21.51 -6.74
N ASP A 117 -10.40 -21.32 -5.83
CA ASP A 117 -9.70 -22.36 -5.09
C ASP A 117 -9.31 -21.85 -3.68
N LYS A 118 -8.38 -22.55 -3.02
CA LYS A 118 -7.90 -22.19 -1.67
C LYS A 118 -7.15 -20.85 -1.61
N ARG A 119 -6.60 -20.36 -2.71
CA ARG A 119 -5.74 -19.17 -2.79
C ARG A 119 -6.42 -17.98 -3.47
N VAL A 120 -7.34 -18.22 -4.41
CA VAL A 120 -8.14 -17.18 -5.05
C VAL A 120 -9.58 -17.64 -5.06
N ARG A 121 -10.41 -17.05 -4.22
CA ARG A 121 -11.84 -17.38 -4.15
C ARG A 121 -12.65 -16.52 -5.11
N MET A 122 -13.87 -16.94 -5.44
CA MET A 122 -14.72 -16.10 -6.29
C MET A 122 -15.09 -14.78 -5.63
N ASP A 123 -15.20 -14.73 -4.30
CA ASP A 123 -15.52 -13.53 -3.54
C ASP A 123 -14.28 -12.66 -3.23
N ASP A 124 -13.10 -13.02 -3.74
CA ASP A 124 -11.84 -12.30 -3.56
C ASP A 124 -11.76 -11.02 -4.40
N GLU A 125 -11.11 -9.97 -3.91
CA GLU A 125 -10.85 -8.73 -4.64
C GLU A 125 -10.02 -8.94 -5.90
N LEU A 126 -9.08 -9.89 -5.90
CA LEU A 126 -8.31 -10.26 -7.08
C LEU A 126 -9.24 -10.81 -8.16
N TYR A 127 -10.24 -11.60 -7.79
CA TYR A 127 -11.22 -12.16 -8.72
C TYR A 127 -12.22 -11.08 -9.17
N GLN A 128 -12.82 -10.36 -8.21
CA GLN A 128 -13.93 -9.43 -8.44
C GLN A 128 -13.50 -8.10 -9.07
N ILE A 129 -12.29 -7.62 -8.79
CA ILE A 129 -11.76 -6.39 -9.39
C ILE A 129 -10.66 -6.72 -10.39
N GLY A 130 -9.61 -7.43 -9.96
CA GLY A 130 -8.45 -7.70 -10.79
C GLY A 130 -8.79 -8.43 -12.10
N PHE A 131 -9.32 -9.65 -12.01
CA PHE A 131 -9.61 -10.48 -13.19
C PHE A 131 -10.71 -9.89 -14.06
N LYS A 132 -11.81 -9.41 -13.47
CA LYS A 132 -12.90 -8.77 -14.22
C LYS A 132 -12.41 -7.54 -15.00
N LEU A 133 -11.59 -6.69 -14.39
CA LEU A 133 -11.05 -5.50 -15.06
C LEU A 133 -10.03 -5.90 -16.15
N ALA A 134 -9.18 -6.89 -15.87
CA ALA A 134 -8.21 -7.38 -16.85
C ALA A 134 -8.91 -7.93 -18.10
N ASP A 135 -9.98 -8.70 -17.93
CA ASP A 135 -10.71 -9.31 -19.03
C ASP A 135 -11.47 -8.26 -19.87
N ARG A 136 -12.07 -7.25 -19.23
CA ARG A 136 -12.72 -6.10 -19.92
C ARG A 136 -11.78 -5.36 -20.88
N PHE A 137 -10.49 -5.28 -20.56
CA PHE A 137 -9.48 -4.61 -21.40
C PHE A 137 -8.69 -5.59 -22.27
N GLY A 138 -9.04 -6.88 -22.27
CA GLY A 138 -8.35 -7.89 -23.07
C GLY A 138 -6.92 -8.19 -22.60
N HIS A 139 -6.56 -7.82 -21.37
CA HIS A 139 -5.22 -8.07 -20.82
C HIS A 139 -4.98 -9.57 -20.70
N SER A 140 -3.80 -10.02 -21.15
CA SER A 140 -3.40 -11.43 -21.09
C SER A 140 -2.89 -11.86 -19.70
N GLU A 141 -2.51 -10.90 -18.87
CA GLU A 141 -1.87 -11.13 -17.58
C GLU A 141 -2.14 -10.00 -16.58
N LEU A 142 -1.88 -10.30 -15.30
CA LEU A 142 -1.81 -9.34 -14.21
C LEU A 142 -0.41 -9.37 -13.60
N PHE A 143 -0.02 -8.29 -12.92
CA PHE A 143 1.32 -8.11 -12.39
C PHE A 143 1.32 -8.17 -10.85
N PRO A 144 1.61 -9.33 -10.23
CA PRO A 144 1.81 -9.42 -8.78
C PRO A 144 3.05 -8.62 -8.36
N ILE A 145 2.84 -7.62 -7.51
CA ILE A 145 3.89 -6.67 -7.08
C ILE A 145 4.13 -6.67 -5.56
N ASP A 146 3.48 -7.53 -4.80
CA ASP A 146 3.66 -7.56 -3.35
C ASP A 146 5.12 -7.92 -2.96
N ALA A 147 5.51 -7.60 -1.73
CA ALA A 147 6.79 -7.98 -1.18
C ALA A 147 6.66 -8.34 0.30
N GLN A 148 7.52 -9.24 0.76
CA GLN A 148 7.76 -9.41 2.18
C GLN A 148 8.80 -8.40 2.66
N PRO A 149 8.70 -7.88 3.90
CA PRO A 149 9.68 -6.95 4.43
C PRO A 149 11.03 -7.62 4.69
N PHE A 150 12.13 -6.87 4.68
CA PHE A 150 13.48 -7.40 4.95
C PHE A 150 13.56 -8.15 6.27
N ARG A 151 12.85 -7.68 7.30
CA ARG A 151 12.80 -8.29 8.63
C ARG A 151 12.44 -9.78 8.62
N ILE A 152 11.69 -10.29 7.63
CA ILE A 152 11.39 -11.74 7.56
C ILE A 152 12.63 -12.62 7.31
N ARG A 153 13.77 -12.02 6.94
CA ARG A 153 15.04 -12.72 6.74
C ARG A 153 15.88 -12.82 8.02
N PHE A 154 15.44 -12.22 9.11
CA PHE A 154 16.09 -12.37 10.41
C PHE A 154 15.97 -13.81 10.89
N SER A 155 16.95 -14.27 11.66
CA SER A 155 16.84 -15.56 12.31
C SER A 155 15.62 -15.58 13.24
N PRO A 156 15.03 -16.75 13.54
CA PRO A 156 13.97 -16.85 14.53
C PRO A 156 14.36 -16.24 15.89
N ALA A 157 15.62 -16.42 16.29
CA ALA A 157 16.17 -15.85 17.53
C ALA A 157 16.19 -14.32 17.50
N ASP A 158 16.73 -13.71 16.44
CA ASP A 158 16.74 -12.24 16.30
C ASP A 158 15.33 -11.66 16.21
N SER A 159 14.44 -12.37 15.51
CA SER A 159 13.03 -11.97 15.40
C SER A 159 12.34 -11.96 16.76
N LEU A 160 12.57 -13.00 17.58
CA LEU A 160 12.05 -13.11 18.93
C LEU A 160 12.63 -12.03 19.83
N ILE A 161 13.95 -11.82 19.83
CA ILE A 161 14.61 -10.77 20.63
C ILE A 161 14.02 -9.40 20.31
N MET A 162 13.90 -9.05 19.03
CA MET A 162 13.31 -7.78 18.59
C MET A 162 11.85 -7.64 19.03
N PHE A 163 11.06 -8.72 18.97
CA PHE A 163 9.67 -8.72 19.42
C PHE A 163 9.56 -8.54 20.94
N THR A 164 10.31 -9.32 21.72
CA THR A 164 10.33 -9.22 23.19
C THR A 164 10.76 -7.84 23.65
N LYS A 165 11.84 -7.30 23.06
CA LYS A 165 12.29 -5.94 23.38
C LYS A 165 11.23 -4.90 23.07
N TYR A 166 10.62 -4.97 21.88
CA TYR A 166 9.52 -4.07 21.50
C TYR A 166 8.38 -4.17 22.50
N ASP A 167 7.95 -5.39 22.85
CA ASP A 167 6.84 -5.65 23.77
C ASP A 167 7.09 -5.12 25.20
N GLN A 168 8.33 -5.14 25.66
CA GLN A 168 8.72 -4.59 26.96
C GLN A 168 8.72 -3.05 27.02
N GLN A 169 8.74 -2.35 25.87
CA GLN A 169 8.72 -0.88 25.87
C GLN A 169 7.32 -0.35 26.11
N THR A 170 7.15 0.59 27.03
CA THR A 170 5.88 1.30 27.23
C THR A 170 6.01 2.76 26.78
N ASP A 171 4.95 3.29 26.18
CA ASP A 171 4.84 4.72 25.87
C ASP A 171 3.37 5.14 25.99
N THR A 172 3.11 6.22 26.74
CA THR A 172 1.74 6.67 27.03
C THR A 172 1.05 7.24 25.81
N SER A 173 1.80 7.85 24.88
CA SER A 173 1.24 8.36 23.63
C SER A 173 0.87 7.21 22.70
N PHE A 174 1.72 6.19 22.59
CA PHE A 174 1.43 4.95 21.88
C PHE A 174 0.16 4.29 22.43
N ALA A 175 0.07 4.08 23.74
CA ALA A 175 -1.10 3.46 24.37
C ALA A 175 -2.40 4.24 24.11
N TYR A 176 -2.34 5.58 24.19
CA TYR A 176 -3.47 6.44 23.87
C TYR A 176 -3.94 6.24 22.43
N TRP A 177 -3.02 6.33 21.47
CA TRP A 177 -3.33 6.23 20.05
C TRP A 177 -3.71 4.82 19.61
N ASP A 178 -3.11 3.77 20.18
CA ASP A 178 -3.47 2.38 19.90
C ASP A 178 -4.94 2.10 20.28
N LYS A 179 -5.42 2.70 21.38
CA LYS A 179 -6.85 2.69 21.74
C LYS A 179 -7.71 3.40 20.70
N GLN A 180 -7.28 4.57 20.20
CA GLN A 180 -8.02 5.28 19.14
C GLN A 180 -8.06 4.49 17.84
N TYR A 181 -6.96 3.87 17.44
CA TYR A 181 -6.89 3.03 16.24
C TYR A 181 -7.72 1.76 16.39
N SER A 182 -7.76 1.16 17.58
CA SER A 182 -8.64 0.02 17.86
C SER A 182 -10.13 0.41 17.74
N ALA A 183 -10.52 1.58 18.24
CA ALA A 183 -11.88 2.09 18.05
C ALA A 183 -12.17 2.42 16.58
N TYR A 184 -11.21 3.03 15.88
CA TYR A 184 -11.30 3.35 14.46
C TYR A 184 -11.49 2.09 13.59
N SER A 185 -10.75 1.01 13.86
CA SER A 185 -10.91 -0.27 13.17
C SER A 185 -12.33 -0.84 13.33
N ARG A 186 -12.91 -0.79 14.54
CA ARG A 186 -14.30 -1.25 14.77
C ARG A 186 -15.32 -0.40 14.01
N LEU A 187 -15.14 0.92 13.98
CA LEU A 187 -16.00 1.82 13.22
C LEU A 187 -15.88 1.60 11.71
N GLN A 188 -14.68 1.27 11.22
CA GLN A 188 -14.49 0.91 9.82
C GLN A 188 -15.21 -0.38 9.44
N ASP A 189 -15.21 -1.40 10.30
CA ASP A 189 -15.97 -2.62 10.05
C ASP A 189 -17.48 -2.35 9.93
N LEU A 190 -18.02 -1.50 10.80
CA LEU A 190 -19.41 -1.06 10.71
C LEU A 190 -19.67 -0.23 9.46
N LEU A 191 -18.77 0.69 9.11
CA LEU A 191 -18.92 1.53 7.92
C LEU A 191 -18.88 0.69 6.64
N LYS A 192 -17.95 -0.26 6.55
CA LYS A 192 -17.84 -1.25 5.45
C LYS A 192 -19.15 -2.00 5.24
N TYR A 193 -19.73 -2.50 6.33
CA TYR A 193 -20.96 -3.28 6.28
C TYR A 193 -22.17 -2.44 5.82
N ASN A 194 -22.31 -1.24 6.37
CA ASN A 194 -23.48 -0.38 6.16
C ASN A 194 -23.41 0.49 4.88
N SER A 195 -22.26 0.61 4.23
CA SER A 195 -22.08 1.44 3.03
C SER A 195 -22.23 0.61 1.74
N THR A 196 -22.53 1.30 0.63
CA THR A 196 -22.27 0.73 -0.70
C THR A 196 -20.78 0.50 -0.90
N LEU A 197 -20.41 -0.40 -1.83
CA LEU A 197 -19.01 -0.66 -2.13
C LEU A 197 -18.29 0.60 -2.61
N GLY A 198 -18.92 1.39 -3.49
CA GLY A 198 -18.36 2.63 -4.01
C GLY A 198 -18.11 3.67 -2.92
N GLU A 199 -19.04 3.84 -1.97
CA GLU A 199 -18.86 4.76 -0.84
C GLU A 199 -17.72 4.33 0.06
N TYR A 200 -17.64 3.05 0.43
CA TYR A 200 -16.58 2.57 1.30
C TYR A 200 -15.20 2.62 0.62
N LEU A 201 -15.11 2.30 -0.68
CA LEU A 201 -13.87 2.47 -1.43
C LEU A 201 -13.46 3.95 -1.52
N ARG A 202 -14.39 4.89 -1.69
CA ARG A 202 -14.06 6.33 -1.62
C ARG A 202 -13.48 6.69 -0.26
N PHE A 203 -14.14 6.30 0.82
CA PHE A 203 -13.65 6.52 2.19
C PHE A 203 -12.23 5.95 2.40
N LEU A 204 -11.95 4.74 1.91
CA LEU A 204 -10.62 4.11 2.01
C LEU A 204 -9.54 4.89 1.26
N ASN A 205 -9.91 5.54 0.15
CA ASN A 205 -8.98 6.24 -0.74
C ASN A 205 -8.90 7.76 -0.48
N GLU A 206 -9.60 8.26 0.55
CA GLU A 206 -9.47 9.65 1.00
C GLU A 206 -8.09 9.92 1.61
N GLU A 207 -7.55 11.12 1.35
CA GLU A 207 -6.27 11.57 1.90
C GLU A 207 -6.23 11.44 3.44
N ALA A 208 -7.31 11.80 4.12
CA ALA A 208 -7.41 11.68 5.57
C ALA A 208 -7.37 10.22 6.05
N THR A 209 -7.96 9.28 5.30
CA THR A 209 -7.92 7.84 5.62
C THR A 209 -6.53 7.27 5.38
N HIS A 210 -5.89 7.64 4.27
CA HIS A 210 -4.49 7.29 4.01
C HIS A 210 -3.55 7.82 5.12
N ALA A 211 -3.69 9.08 5.51
CA ALA A 211 -2.91 9.69 6.58
C ALA A 211 -3.11 8.95 7.91
N ARG A 212 -4.36 8.57 8.25
CA ARG A 212 -4.64 7.75 9.44
C ARG A 212 -4.00 6.37 9.36
N SER A 213 -4.05 5.71 8.20
CA SER A 213 -3.46 4.39 7.97
C SER A 213 -1.95 4.39 8.20
N ILE A 214 -1.23 5.36 7.61
CA ILE A 214 0.21 5.54 7.82
C ILE A 214 0.48 5.96 9.28
N GLY A 215 -0.35 6.82 9.84
CA GLY A 215 -0.26 7.27 11.24
C GLY A 215 -0.25 6.11 12.24
N ARG A 216 -1.04 5.04 12.01
CA ARG A 216 -1.05 3.85 12.88
C ARG A 216 0.32 3.21 12.98
N TRP A 217 1.04 3.16 11.85
CA TRP A 217 2.41 2.65 11.80
C TRP A 217 3.43 3.63 12.37
N LEU A 218 3.28 4.93 12.10
CA LEU A 218 4.18 5.95 12.65
C LEU A 218 4.11 6.03 14.17
N VAL A 219 2.94 5.83 14.78
CA VAL A 219 2.82 5.84 16.23
C VAL A 219 3.63 4.72 16.89
N THR A 220 3.86 3.58 16.21
CA THR A 220 4.74 2.51 16.74
C THR A 220 6.17 2.98 17.00
N THR A 221 6.62 4.05 16.31
CA THR A 221 7.95 4.64 16.50
C THR A 221 8.14 5.31 17.85
N LYS A 222 7.05 5.55 18.60
CA LYS A 222 7.11 6.06 19.97
C LYS A 222 7.60 5.03 20.98
N ARG A 223 7.53 3.74 20.67
CA ARG A 223 8.09 2.69 21.53
C ARG A 223 9.60 2.62 21.36
N GLY A 224 10.32 2.55 22.47
CA GLY A 224 11.78 2.54 22.52
C GLY A 224 12.35 3.81 23.12
N THR A 225 13.67 3.94 23.07
CA THR A 225 14.41 5.09 23.59
C THR A 225 15.38 5.60 22.54
N ASN A 226 16.01 6.76 22.77
CA ASN A 226 17.05 7.27 21.86
C ASN A 226 18.27 6.33 21.77
N ARG A 227 18.49 5.45 22.75
CA ARG A 227 19.57 4.44 22.74
C ARG A 227 19.12 3.11 22.15
N GLU A 228 17.82 2.84 22.16
CA GLU A 228 17.21 1.63 21.63
C GLU A 228 15.88 1.99 20.92
N PRO A 229 15.94 2.56 19.70
CA PRO A 229 14.78 3.10 18.99
C PRO A 229 13.95 2.00 18.31
N ILE A 230 13.63 0.93 19.05
CA ILE A 230 13.07 -0.32 18.53
C ILE A 230 11.78 -0.15 17.71
N GLY A 231 10.95 0.84 18.06
CA GLY A 231 9.75 1.18 17.29
C GLY A 231 10.08 1.78 15.92
N ALA A 232 11.07 2.67 15.85
CA ALA A 232 11.54 3.25 14.58
C ALA A 232 12.20 2.18 13.70
N ASP A 233 13.03 1.32 14.30
CA ASP A 233 13.65 0.18 13.62
C ASP A 233 12.59 -0.80 13.10
N GLY A 234 11.53 -1.04 13.88
CA GLY A 234 10.38 -1.83 13.48
C GLY A 234 9.62 -1.22 12.30
N PHE A 235 9.34 0.08 12.33
CA PHE A 235 8.67 0.81 11.25
C PHE A 235 9.47 0.73 9.94
N ILE A 236 10.77 1.04 9.99
CA ILE A 236 11.60 1.07 8.78
C ILE A 236 11.83 -0.33 8.22
N SER A 237 12.10 -1.34 9.06
CA SER A 237 12.44 -2.70 8.63
C SER A 237 11.24 -3.55 8.22
N ARG A 238 10.03 -3.19 8.68
CA ARG A 238 8.77 -3.89 8.37
C ARG A 238 7.89 -3.08 7.43
N TYR A 239 7.19 -2.06 7.93
CA TYR A 239 6.16 -1.37 7.17
C TYR A 239 6.74 -0.60 5.97
N TYR A 240 7.72 0.28 6.22
CA TYR A 240 8.29 1.10 5.16
C TYR A 240 9.06 0.24 4.15
N ASN A 241 9.86 -0.74 4.63
CA ASN A 241 10.61 -1.62 3.75
C ASN A 241 9.71 -2.43 2.79
N ARG A 242 8.60 -3.00 3.27
CA ARG A 242 7.64 -3.70 2.39
C ARG A 242 7.09 -2.75 1.32
N ASN A 243 6.58 -1.59 1.72
CA ASN A 243 6.00 -0.61 0.78
C ASN A 243 7.04 -0.11 -0.24
N LEU A 244 8.29 0.12 0.18
CA LEU A 244 9.38 0.50 -0.72
C LEU A 244 9.71 -0.61 -1.72
N ARG A 245 9.64 -1.88 -1.31
CA ARG A 245 9.83 -3.02 -2.21
C ARG A 245 8.69 -3.17 -3.22
N ILE A 246 7.44 -2.98 -2.79
CA ILE A 246 6.27 -2.95 -3.67
C ILE A 246 6.40 -1.82 -4.69
N TYR A 247 6.77 -0.64 -4.22
CA TYR A 247 7.06 0.51 -5.08
C TYR A 247 8.17 0.21 -6.10
N SER A 248 9.26 -0.44 -5.67
CA SER A 248 10.33 -0.89 -6.58
C SER A 248 9.83 -1.92 -7.60
N ASN A 249 8.93 -2.83 -7.23
CA ASN A 249 8.30 -3.75 -8.17
C ASN A 249 7.43 -3.01 -9.20
N LEU A 250 6.64 -2.03 -8.76
CA LEU A 250 5.84 -1.18 -9.65
C LEU A 250 6.72 -0.39 -10.64
N GLN A 251 7.84 0.16 -10.19
CA GLN A 251 8.80 0.84 -11.05
C GLN A 251 9.31 -0.05 -12.19
N ARG A 252 9.56 -1.34 -11.92
CA ARG A 252 10.01 -2.31 -12.95
C ARG A 252 8.94 -2.59 -14.02
N LEU A 253 7.67 -2.27 -13.75
CA LEU A 253 6.59 -2.40 -14.74
C LEU A 253 6.49 -1.19 -15.68
N VAL A 254 7.05 -0.05 -15.28
CA VAL A 254 7.03 1.18 -16.08
C VAL A 254 8.04 1.04 -17.21
N THR A 255 7.56 1.12 -18.45
CA THR A 255 8.39 1.03 -19.66
C THR A 255 8.70 2.41 -20.26
N SER A 256 8.08 3.49 -19.78
CA SER A 256 8.46 4.85 -20.21
C SER A 256 9.74 5.28 -19.50
N LEU A 257 10.63 5.96 -20.23
CA LEU A 257 11.88 6.52 -19.70
C LEU A 257 11.65 7.75 -18.78
N GLY A 258 10.41 7.93 -18.30
CA GLY A 258 9.91 9.09 -17.55
C GLY A 258 10.29 9.12 -16.08
N TRP A 259 11.60 9.18 -15.79
CA TRP A 259 12.13 9.31 -14.45
C TRP A 259 12.92 10.61 -14.28
N SER A 260 12.21 11.70 -13.95
CA SER A 260 12.83 12.89 -13.37
C SER A 260 11.82 13.72 -12.57
N SER A 261 11.61 13.32 -11.31
CA SER A 261 11.34 14.21 -10.15
C SER A 261 10.80 13.37 -8.98
N LEU A 262 11.68 12.74 -8.22
CA LEU A 262 11.39 12.38 -6.83
C LEU A 262 12.45 13.05 -5.97
N ALA A 263 12.16 14.28 -5.58
CA ALA A 263 12.81 14.94 -4.46
C ALA A 263 11.70 15.58 -3.62
N ALA A 264 11.47 14.96 -2.46
CA ALA A 264 11.04 15.56 -1.20
C ALA A 264 9.98 16.67 -1.25
N HIS A 265 8.75 16.32 -0.91
CA HIS A 265 7.97 17.04 0.09
C HIS A 265 7.66 16.08 1.23
#